data_AF-A0A286CWL9-F1
#
_entry.id   AF-A0A286CWL9-F1
#
_cell.length_a   1.000
_cell.length_b   1.000
_cell.length_c   1.000
_cell.angle_alpha   90.00
_cell.angle_beta   90.00
_cell.angle_gamma   90.00
#
_symmetry.space_group_name_H-M   'P 1'
#
loop_
_entity.id
_entity.type
_entity.pdbx_description
1 polymer ?
#
loop_
_entity_poly.entity_id
_entity_poly.type
_entity_poly.pdbx_seq_one_letter_code
_entity_poly.pdbx_strand_id
1 'polypeptide(L)' 'MPSFSLTATIDGTHIVLINPKASGPFPAGIIAEGELMWHAGSRQWIIGHKDTDRTLPDVGGCSDGPEVVDLVGKIYWTC' A
#
# COMPACT_ATOMS: atom_id res chain seq x y z
N MET A 1 9.55 14.17 -4.15
CA MET A 1 9.32 13.65 -2.79
C MET A 1 10.46 12.70 -2.44
N PRO A 2 10.99 12.72 -1.21
CA PRO A 2 11.91 11.70 -0.77
C PRO A 2 11.23 10.32 -0.83
N SER A 3 11.99 9.30 -1.21
CA SER A 3 11.54 7.91 -1.28
C SER A 3 12.59 7.01 -0.61
N PHE A 4 12.17 5.86 -0.12
CA PHE A 4 13.04 4.83 0.45
C PHE A 4 12.57 3.45 -0.01
N SER A 5 13.45 2.45 0.07
CA SER A 5 13.16 1.11 -0.43
C SER A 5 12.45 0.25 0.62
N LEU A 6 11.39 -0.42 0.19
CA LEU A 6 10.66 -1.42 0.95
C LEU A 6 10.86 -2.80 0.31
N THR A 7 10.68 -3.84 1.12
CA THR A 7 10.51 -5.22 0.65
C THR A 7 9.02 -5.54 0.64
N ALA A 8 8.50 -5.99 -0.51
CA ALA A 8 7.15 -6.49 -0.62
C ALA A 8 7.15 -8.02 -0.63
N THR A 9 6.37 -8.63 0.25
CA THR A 9 6.07 -10.07 0.24
C THR A 9 4.61 -10.23 -0.15
N ILE A 10 4.32 -11.09 -1.13
CA ILE A 10 2.96 -11.32 -1.63
C ILE A 10 2.70 -12.84 -1.61
N ASP A 11 1.63 -13.26 -0.93
CA ASP A 11 1.13 -14.63 -0.92
C ASP A 11 -0.36 -14.65 -1.29
N GLY A 12 -0.67 -15.11 -2.50
CA GLY A 12 -1.99 -14.93 -3.09
C GLY A 12 -2.35 -13.46 -3.23
N THR A 13 -3.37 -13.01 -2.50
CA THR A 13 -3.77 -11.60 -2.42
C THR A 13 -3.22 -10.89 -1.19
N HIS A 14 -2.68 -11.61 -0.20
CA HIS A 14 -2.08 -10.98 0.98
C HIS A 14 -0.76 -10.31 0.61
N ILE A 15 -0.56 -9.07 1.04
CA ILE A 15 0.65 -8.27 0.83
C ILE A 15 1.16 -7.71 2.15
N VAL A 16 2.48 -7.79 2.34
CA VAL A 16 3.20 -7.16 3.45
C VAL A 16 4.33 -6.31 2.89
N LEU A 17 4.37 -5.03 3.27
CA LEU A 17 5.44 -4.09 2.99
C LEU A 17 6.31 -3.91 4.22
N ILE A 18 7.61 -4.20 4.09
CA ILE A 18 8.57 -4.19 5.19
C ILE A 18 9.67 -3.18 4.88
N ASN A 19 9.97 -2.30 5.82
CA ASN A 19 11.18 -1.51 5.83
C ASN A 19 12.32 -2.32 6.47
N PRO A 20 13.31 -2.81 5.68
CA PRO A 20 14.35 -3.70 6.20
C PRO A 20 15.29 -3.00 7.18
N LYS A 21 15.37 -1.66 7.14
CA LYS A 21 16.21 -0.85 8.02
C LYS A 21 15.61 0.53 8.19
N ALA A 22 15.56 1.02 9.43
CA ALA A 22 15.09 2.36 9.74
C ALA A 22 15.76 3.39 8.81
N SER A 23 14.93 4.08 8.02
CA SER A 23 15.36 5.00 6.97
C SER A 23 14.22 5.97 6.66
N GLY A 24 14.57 7.24 6.44
CA GLY A 24 13.56 8.29 6.29
C GLY A 24 12.73 8.48 7.58
N PRO A 25 11.43 8.83 7.46
CA PRO A 25 10.56 9.03 8.63
C PRO A 25 10.05 7.72 9.25
N PHE A 26 10.30 6.56 8.64
CA PHE A 26 9.70 5.29 9.04
C PHE A 26 10.69 4.38 9.80
N PRO A 27 10.24 3.67 10.85
CA PRO A 27 11.06 2.69 11.56
C PRO A 27 11.34 1.45 10.69
N ALA A 28 12.24 0.59 11.14
CA ALA A 28 12.35 -0.76 10.59
C ALA A 28 11.13 -1.60 10.99
N GLY A 29 10.70 -2.52 10.12
CA GLY A 29 9.55 -3.42 10.37
C GLY A 29 8.45 -3.29 9.33
N ILE A 30 7.26 -3.78 9.66
CA ILE A 30 6.08 -3.69 8.77
C ILE A 30 5.63 -2.23 8.67
N ILE A 31 5.50 -1.76 7.44
CA ILE A 31 4.99 -0.43 7.11
C ILE A 31 3.50 -0.50 6.75
N ALA A 32 3.12 -1.50 5.96
CA ALA A 32 1.73 -1.76 5.60
C ALA A 32 1.52 -3.26 5.41
N GLU A 33 0.30 -3.72 5.68
CA GLU A 33 -0.12 -5.10 5.53
C GLU A 33 -1.60 -5.13 5.15
N GLY A 34 -2.01 -6.01 4.24
CA GLY A 34 -3.41 -6.17 3.90
C GLY A 34 -3.62 -7.06 2.69
N GLU A 35 -4.73 -6.86 2.01
CA GLU A 35 -5.10 -7.59 0.79
C GLU A 35 -4.98 -6.68 -0.44
N LEU A 36 -4.40 -7.22 -1.51
CA LEU A 36 -4.37 -6.60 -2.83
C LEU A 36 -5.77 -6.61 -3.42
N MET A 37 -6.36 -5.42 -3.53
CA MET A 37 -7.68 -5.24 -4.11
C MET A 37 -7.63 -4.28 -5.29
N TRP A 38 -8.44 -4.56 -6.32
CA TRP A 38 -8.64 -3.63 -7.42
C TRP A 38 -9.70 -2.59 -7.02
N HIS A 39 -9.30 -1.32 -6.96
CA HIS A 39 -10.20 -0.20 -6.75
C HIS A 39 -10.67 0.35 -8.09
N ALA A 40 -11.91 0.01 -8.49
CA ALA A 40 -12.41 0.34 -9.82
C ALA A 40 -12.59 1.85 -10.05
N GLY A 41 -12.95 2.61 -8.99
CA GLY A 41 -13.18 4.04 -9.08
C GLY A 41 -11.93 4.85 -9.45
N SER A 42 -10.77 4.45 -8.92
CA SER A 42 -9.48 5.10 -9.22
C SER A 42 -8.65 4.34 -10.25
N ARG A 43 -9.05 3.11 -10.62
CA ARG A 43 -8.31 2.19 -11.52
C ARG A 43 -6.91 1.88 -11.00
N GLN A 44 -6.79 1.68 -9.69
CA GLN A 44 -5.53 1.40 -9.03
C GLN A 44 -5.65 0.15 -8.16
N TRP A 45 -4.51 -0.50 -7.92
CA TRP A 45 -4.42 -1.50 -6.87
C TRP A 45 -4.24 -0.79 -5.52
N ILE A 46 -4.91 -1.34 -4.52
CA ILE A 46 -4.90 -0.83 -3.15
C ILE A 46 -4.53 -1.95 -2.18
N ILE A 47 -4.04 -1.57 -1.01
CA ILE A 47 -3.91 -2.43 0.15
C ILE A 47 -5.15 -2.19 1.01
N GLY A 48 -6.12 -3.11 0.93
CA GLY A 48 -7.39 -3.04 1.64
C GLY A 48 -7.46 -4.02 2.82
N HIS A 49 -8.39 -3.76 3.73
CA HIS A 49 -8.63 -4.61 4.91
C HIS A 49 -10.06 -5.17 4.97
N LYS A 50 -10.98 -4.61 4.18
CA LYS A 50 -12.38 -5.05 4.07
C LYS A 50 -12.87 -4.89 2.64
N ASP A 51 -13.84 -5.70 2.22
CA ASP A 51 -14.34 -5.69 0.85
C ASP A 51 -14.90 -4.32 0.39
N THR A 52 -15.43 -3.52 1.33
CA THR A 52 -15.96 -2.18 1.05
C THR A 52 -14.88 -1.19 0.59
N ASP A 53 -13.60 -1.47 0.87
CA ASP A 53 -12.47 -0.62 0.46
C ASP A 53 -12.35 -0.53 -1.06
N ARG A 54 -12.86 -1.53 -1.79
CA ARG A 54 -12.92 -1.56 -3.27
C ARG A 54 -13.79 -0.45 -3.88
N THR A 55 -14.63 0.18 -3.07
CA THR A 55 -15.66 1.12 -3.51
C THR A 55 -15.65 2.44 -2.75
N LEU A 56 -14.62 2.70 -1.94
CA LEU A 56 -14.53 3.97 -1.22
C LEU A 56 -14.38 5.14 -2.22
N PRO A 57 -14.94 6.33 -1.92
CA PRO A 57 -14.84 7.46 -2.84
C PRO A 57 -13.39 7.89 -3.11
N ASP A 58 -12.55 7.78 -2.08
CA ASP A 58 -11.16 8.23 -2.08
C ASP A 58 -10.22 7.08 -1.74
N VAL A 59 -8.99 7.17 -2.27
CA VAL A 59 -7.87 6.25 -1.99
C VAL A 59 -6.56 7.03 -1.87
N GLY A 60 -5.59 6.46 -1.18
CA GLY A 60 -4.23 6.99 -1.03
C GLY A 60 -3.88 7.31 0.42
N GLY A 61 -2.60 7.21 0.76
CA GLY A 61 -2.16 7.23 2.17
C GLY A 61 -2.39 8.53 2.93
N CYS A 62 -2.73 9.65 2.28
CA CYS A 62 -3.13 10.90 2.96
C CYS A 62 -4.66 11.07 3.07
N SER A 63 -5.45 10.09 2.62
CA SER A 63 -6.91 10.07 2.72
C SER A 63 -7.37 9.07 3.78
N ASP A 64 -8.66 9.09 4.13
CA ASP A 64 -9.29 8.03 4.93
C ASP A 64 -9.48 6.71 4.14
N GLY A 65 -9.08 6.71 2.87
CA GLY A 65 -9.14 5.56 1.97
C GLY A 65 -7.90 4.67 2.05
N PRO A 66 -7.99 3.46 1.47
CA PRO A 66 -6.91 2.49 1.47
C PRO A 66 -5.69 3.00 0.70
N GLU A 67 -4.52 2.53 1.12
CA GLU A 67 -3.25 2.92 0.51
C GLU A 67 -3.11 2.35 -0.90
N VAL A 68 -2.43 3.09 -1.78
CA VAL A 68 -2.28 2.71 -3.20
C VAL A 68 -0.93 2.05 -3.43
N VAL A 69 -0.96 0.97 -4.22
CA VAL A 69 0.23 0.24 -4.66
C VAL A 69 0.22 0.04 -6.17
N ASP A 70 1.37 0.24 -6.81
CA ASP A 70 1.63 -0.12 -8.21
C ASP A 70 2.71 -1.21 -8.23
N LEU A 71 2.28 -2.44 -8.50
CA LEU A 71 3.18 -3.60 -8.55
C LEU A 71 4.05 -3.63 -9.82
N VAL A 72 3.62 -2.99 -10.91
CA VAL A 72 4.40 -2.91 -12.15
C VAL A 72 5.51 -1.86 -12.00
N GLY A 73 5.14 -0.68 -11.52
CA GLY A 73 6.07 0.40 -11.20
C GLY A 73 6.90 0.16 -9.93
N LYS A 74 6.49 -0.80 -9.08
CA LYS A 74 7.06 -1.06 -7.74
C LYS A 74 6.99 0.18 -6.84
N ILE A 75 5.84 0.84 -6.84
CA ILE A 75 5.60 2.08 -6.09
C ILE A 75 4.53 1.81 -5.03
N TYR A 76 4.82 2.24 -3.81
CA TYR A 76 3.86 2.32 -2.73
C TYR A 76 3.72 3.78 -2.32
N TRP A 77 2.48 4.27 -2.25
CA TRP A 77 2.16 5.65 -1.92
C TRP A 77 1.60 5.75 -0.50
N THR A 78 2.32 6.49 0.34
CA THR A 78 1.95 6.76 1.73
C THR A 78 2.16 8.24 2.09
N CYS A 79 1.52 8.67 3.17
CA CYS A 79 1.75 9.92 3.87
C CYS A 79 2.57 9.58 5.13
#